data_AF-A0A2W7BBD3-F1
#
_entry.id   AF-A0A2W7BBD3-F1
#
_cell.length_a   1.000
_cell.length_b   1.000
_cell.length_c   1.000
_cell.angle_alpha   90.00
_cell.angle_beta   90.00
_cell.angle_gamma   90.00
#
_symmetry.space_group_name_H-M   'P 1'
#
loop_
_entity.id
_entity.type
_entity.pdbx_description
1 polymer ?
#
loop_
_entity_poly.entity_id
_entity_poly.type
_entity_poly.pdbx_seq_one_letter_code
_entity_poly.pdbx_strand_id
1 'polypeptide(L)'
;MPSIRIWTPESNYDSKAVRCIAEKIIAFYGSDIKILEASKDAYNQAFQKNQKDGLQKQVNIYLKTSDLVIFLIDYDGVESHFKRRGEPNSLVNRITKVVNSNDKAILIYIKQELESWLLIDCLGICCYFTKDENTRIKKDWIDFSKKNQRGNTELIVEAIPGGKGAKEYLIKILSDRINFKINPILSKKLKEKRYEESDSPQVAKYIEINQQTLARNESLREFAKYLQDN
;
A
#
# COMPACT_ATOMS: atom_id res chain seq x y z
N MET A 1 -25.02 6.23 -1.31
CA MET A 1 -23.61 5.92 -1.55
C MET A 1 -22.91 5.73 -0.21
N PRO A 2 -22.59 4.48 0.17
CA PRO A 2 -21.71 4.17 1.30
C PRO A 2 -20.38 4.91 1.19
N SER A 3 -19.73 5.12 2.32
CA SER A 3 -18.51 5.91 2.41
C SER A 3 -17.51 5.27 3.37
N ILE A 4 -16.28 5.08 2.88
CA ILE A 4 -15.22 4.44 3.64
C ILE A 4 -14.07 5.43 3.77
N ARG A 5 -13.63 5.62 5.01
CA ARG A 5 -12.44 6.42 5.29
C ARG A 5 -11.25 5.52 5.50
N ILE A 6 -10.25 5.69 4.67
CA ILE A 6 -8.98 4.98 4.76
C ILE A 6 -7.98 5.85 5.51
N TRP A 7 -7.28 5.26 6.48
CA TRP A 7 -6.29 5.92 7.29
C TRP A 7 -4.97 5.15 7.33
N THR A 8 -3.95 5.71 6.69
CA THR A 8 -2.56 5.23 6.73
C THR A 8 -1.74 6.15 7.64
N PRO A 9 -1.68 5.88 8.95
CA PRO A 9 -1.10 6.81 9.92
C PRO A 9 0.43 6.94 9.82
N GLU A 10 1.09 6.11 9.02
CA GLU A 10 2.55 6.05 8.89
C GLU A 10 3.10 6.98 7.79
N SER A 11 2.32 7.24 6.73
CA SER A 11 2.77 7.99 5.54
C SER A 11 1.61 8.67 4.79
N ASN A 12 1.83 9.93 4.41
CA ASN A 12 0.91 10.68 3.54
C ASN A 12 1.01 10.23 2.07
N TYR A 13 2.15 9.67 1.64
CA TYR A 13 2.29 9.10 0.31
C TYR A 13 1.45 7.82 0.20
N ASP A 14 1.54 6.97 1.22
CA ASP A 14 0.80 5.71 1.23
C ASP A 14 -0.70 5.94 1.25
N SER A 15 -1.15 6.98 1.97
CA SER A 15 -2.55 7.41 1.99
C SER A 15 -3.10 7.62 0.57
N LYS A 16 -2.35 8.35 -0.25
CA LYS A 16 -2.74 8.67 -1.63
C LYS A 16 -2.64 7.44 -2.55
N ALA A 17 -1.60 6.63 -2.39
CA ALA A 17 -1.41 5.42 -3.17
C ALA A 17 -2.50 4.38 -2.89
N VAL A 18 -2.78 4.13 -1.61
CA VAL A 18 -3.86 3.25 -1.15
C VAL A 18 -5.21 3.76 -1.63
N ARG A 19 -5.48 5.07 -1.54
CA ARG A 19 -6.70 5.65 -2.11
C ARG A 19 -6.84 5.33 -3.60
N CYS A 20 -5.76 5.53 -4.38
CA CYS A 20 -5.77 5.23 -5.81
C CYS A 20 -6.04 3.73 -6.08
N ILE A 21 -5.44 2.83 -5.30
CA ILE A 21 -5.70 1.39 -5.37
C ILE A 21 -7.16 1.07 -5.00
N ALA A 22 -7.69 1.70 -3.95
CA ALA A 22 -9.07 1.51 -3.51
C ALA A 22 -10.09 1.95 -4.59
N GLU A 23 -9.88 3.11 -5.21
CA GLU A 23 -10.71 3.59 -6.32
C GLU A 23 -10.68 2.62 -7.51
N LYS A 24 -9.51 2.01 -7.81
CA LYS A 24 -9.39 0.96 -8.84
C LYS A 24 -10.07 -0.35 -8.46
N ILE A 25 -10.04 -0.74 -7.19
CA ILE A 25 -10.76 -1.91 -6.68
C ILE A 25 -12.28 -1.70 -6.81
N ILE A 26 -12.78 -0.53 -6.40
CA ILE A 26 -14.19 -0.16 -6.54
C ILE A 26 -14.62 -0.22 -8.00
N ALA A 27 -13.83 0.37 -8.90
CA ALA A 27 -14.09 0.32 -10.34
C ALA A 27 -14.09 -1.13 -10.88
N PHE A 28 -13.19 -1.97 -10.40
CA PHE A 28 -13.11 -3.38 -10.79
C PHE A 28 -14.36 -4.18 -10.37
N TYR A 29 -14.92 -3.92 -9.19
CA TYR A 29 -16.15 -4.58 -8.71
C TYR A 29 -17.43 -3.90 -9.19
N GLY A 30 -17.34 -2.67 -9.73
CA GLY A 30 -18.52 -1.88 -10.09
C GLY A 30 -19.28 -1.35 -8.87
N SER A 31 -18.63 -1.27 -7.71
CA SER A 31 -19.25 -0.81 -6.46
C SER A 31 -19.53 0.70 -6.47
N ASP A 32 -20.55 1.17 -5.75
CA ASP A 32 -20.82 2.60 -5.55
C ASP A 32 -20.39 3.06 -4.14
N ILE A 33 -19.08 3.09 -3.90
CA ILE A 33 -18.51 3.46 -2.59
C ILE A 33 -17.67 4.73 -2.73
N LYS A 34 -17.89 5.69 -1.82
CA LYS A 34 -17.06 6.88 -1.70
C LYS A 34 -15.83 6.62 -0.84
N ILE A 35 -14.65 6.84 -1.37
CA ILE A 35 -13.40 6.81 -0.59
C ILE A 35 -13.06 8.20 -0.06
N LEU A 36 -12.74 8.26 1.23
CA LEU A 36 -12.20 9.41 1.92
C LEU A 36 -10.83 9.04 2.49
N GLU A 37 -9.86 9.95 2.41
CA GLU A 37 -8.53 9.73 3.01
C GLU A 37 -8.40 10.48 4.34
N ALA A 38 -7.61 9.92 5.24
CA ALA A 38 -7.14 10.58 6.46
C ALA A 38 -5.60 10.55 6.48
N SER A 39 -5.00 11.68 6.82
CA SER A 39 -3.56 11.89 6.75
C SER A 39 -2.82 11.44 8.02
N LYS A 40 -1.51 11.24 7.90
CA LYS A 40 -0.59 11.12 9.03
C LYS A 40 -0.67 12.33 9.96
N ASP A 41 -0.82 13.53 9.39
CA ASP A 41 -0.93 14.75 10.19
C ASP A 41 -2.20 14.77 11.04
N ALA A 42 -3.33 14.29 10.49
CA ALA A 42 -4.56 14.13 11.26
C ALA A 42 -4.39 13.13 12.41
N TYR A 43 -3.60 12.07 12.21
CA TYR A 43 -3.26 11.11 13.27
C TYR A 43 -2.41 11.76 14.37
N ASN A 44 -1.37 12.49 13.98
CA ASN A 44 -0.51 13.22 14.91
C ASN A 44 -1.30 14.25 15.71
N GLN A 45 -2.23 14.99 15.09
CA GLN A 45 -3.10 15.95 15.77
C GLN A 45 -4.08 15.29 16.74
N ALA A 46 -4.68 14.16 16.34
CA ALA A 46 -5.55 13.38 17.22
C ALA A 46 -4.79 12.88 18.46
N PHE A 47 -3.47 12.68 18.34
CA PHE A 47 -2.61 12.25 19.43
C PHE A 47 -2.05 13.39 20.30
N GLN A 48 -1.70 14.54 19.71
CA GLN A 48 -1.03 15.65 20.44
C GLN A 48 -1.93 16.38 21.45
N LYS A 49 -3.25 16.28 21.36
CA LYS A 49 -4.11 16.81 22.42
C LYS A 49 -3.95 15.92 23.65
N ASN A 50 -3.61 16.50 24.80
CA ASN A 50 -3.53 15.92 26.16
C ASN A 50 -4.82 15.19 26.62
N GLN A 51 -5.38 14.32 25.79
CA GLN A 51 -6.64 13.64 25.95
C GLN A 51 -6.35 12.15 25.83
N LYS A 52 -6.60 11.41 26.91
CA LYS A 52 -6.44 9.95 26.97
C LYS A 52 -7.16 9.20 25.83
N ASP A 53 -8.08 9.85 25.12
CA ASP A 53 -8.95 9.26 24.08
C ASP A 53 -8.97 10.03 22.74
N GLY A 54 -7.94 10.82 22.43
CA GLY A 54 -7.94 11.68 21.23
C GLY A 54 -8.18 10.94 19.91
N LEU A 55 -7.57 9.76 19.73
CA LEU A 55 -7.77 8.91 18.55
C LEU A 55 -9.21 8.38 18.46
N GLN A 56 -9.79 7.92 19.58
CA GLN A 56 -11.18 7.46 19.63
C GLN A 56 -12.15 8.58 19.21
N LYS A 57 -11.94 9.78 19.73
CA LYS A 57 -12.76 10.95 19.37
C LYS A 57 -12.66 11.26 17.89
N GLN A 58 -11.46 11.15 17.31
CA GLN A 58 -11.25 11.39 15.89
C GLN A 58 -11.97 10.34 15.03
N VAL A 59 -11.93 9.06 15.40
CA VAL A 59 -12.71 8.01 14.73
C VAL A 59 -14.20 8.29 14.83
N ASN A 60 -14.71 8.66 16.01
CA ASN A 60 -16.12 9.01 16.19
C ASN A 60 -16.53 10.23 15.34
N ILE A 61 -15.63 11.19 15.12
CA ILE A 61 -15.87 12.33 14.22
C ILE A 61 -15.96 11.84 12.77
N TYR A 62 -15.04 10.99 12.34
CA TYR A 62 -15.05 10.45 10.97
C TYR A 62 -16.31 9.63 10.70
N LEU A 63 -16.75 8.82 11.65
CA LEU A 63 -17.97 8.00 11.56
C LEU A 63 -19.28 8.82 11.48
N LYS A 64 -19.25 10.14 11.68
CA LYS A 64 -20.39 11.01 11.36
C LYS A 64 -20.60 11.20 9.85
N THR A 65 -19.56 10.92 9.07
CA THR A 65 -19.49 11.18 7.61
C THR A 65 -18.97 9.98 6.82
N SER A 66 -18.79 8.85 7.49
CA SER A 66 -18.19 7.64 6.94
C SER A 66 -18.88 6.44 7.59
N ASP A 67 -19.26 5.46 6.79
CA ASP A 67 -19.90 4.23 7.26
C ASP A 67 -18.88 3.28 7.91
N LEU A 68 -17.62 3.37 7.47
CA LEU A 68 -16.50 2.57 7.98
C LEU A 68 -15.21 3.39 8.01
N VAL A 69 -14.37 3.15 9.02
CA VAL A 69 -12.97 3.62 9.07
C VAL A 69 -12.04 2.41 8.99
N ILE A 70 -11.16 2.40 7.99
CA ILE A 70 -10.15 1.35 7.80
C ILE A 70 -8.78 1.93 8.12
N PHE A 71 -8.16 1.44 9.20
CA PHE A 71 -6.75 1.65 9.46
C PHE A 71 -5.93 0.67 8.64
N LEU A 72 -4.91 1.17 7.97
CA LEU A 72 -3.92 0.38 7.25
C LEU A 72 -2.54 0.67 7.83
N ILE A 73 -1.89 -0.37 8.34
CA ILE A 73 -0.58 -0.28 8.99
C ILE A 73 0.37 -1.25 8.30
N ASP A 74 1.59 -0.81 8.01
CA ASP A 74 2.63 -1.64 7.43
C ASP A 74 3.02 -2.79 8.36
N TYR A 75 3.23 -3.95 7.75
CA TYR A 75 3.67 -5.18 8.40
C TYR A 75 4.95 -5.73 7.81
N ASP A 76 6.07 -5.41 8.47
CA ASP A 76 7.43 -5.74 8.02
C ASP A 76 7.92 -7.09 8.55
N GLY A 77 7.09 -7.79 9.32
CA GLY A 77 7.42 -9.12 9.87
C GLY A 77 6.97 -9.35 11.32
N VAL A 78 7.00 -10.61 11.72
CA VAL A 78 6.52 -11.07 13.03
C VAL A 78 7.30 -10.41 14.17
N GLU A 79 8.63 -10.35 14.08
CA GLU A 79 9.48 -9.78 15.15
C GLU A 79 9.33 -8.27 15.31
N SER A 80 9.25 -7.51 14.21
CA SER A 80 9.03 -6.06 14.28
C SER A 80 7.64 -5.75 14.86
N HIS A 81 6.63 -6.55 14.52
CA HIS A 81 5.30 -6.46 15.12
C HIS A 81 5.26 -6.83 16.58
N PHE A 82 5.94 -7.90 17.00
CA PHE A 82 6.03 -8.25 18.42
C PHE A 82 6.70 -7.15 19.23
N LYS A 83 7.79 -6.55 18.71
CA LYS A 83 8.45 -5.39 19.35
C LYS A 83 7.50 -4.19 19.44
N ARG A 84 6.83 -3.81 18.35
CA ARG A 84 5.83 -2.71 18.34
C ARG A 84 4.68 -3.01 19.32
N ARG A 85 4.23 -4.25 19.46
CA ARG A 85 3.18 -4.64 20.43
C ARG A 85 3.66 -4.66 21.87
N GLY A 86 4.95 -4.87 22.12
CA GLY A 86 5.55 -4.80 23.45
C GLY A 86 5.51 -3.41 24.08
N GLU A 87 5.46 -2.36 23.25
CA GLU A 87 5.35 -0.97 23.71
C GLU A 87 3.88 -0.59 23.99
N PRO A 88 3.48 -0.31 25.25
CA PRO A 88 2.07 -0.09 25.62
C PRO A 88 1.38 1.06 24.88
N ASN A 89 2.20 1.98 24.36
CA ASN A 89 1.80 3.21 23.69
C ASN A 89 2.23 3.24 22.21
N SER A 90 2.52 2.10 21.58
CA SER A 90 2.79 2.05 20.15
C SER A 90 1.56 2.43 19.32
N LEU A 91 1.81 2.85 18.08
CA LEU A 91 0.77 3.13 17.08
C LEU A 91 -0.21 1.95 16.93
N VAL A 92 0.33 0.73 16.83
CA VAL A 92 -0.46 -0.51 16.69
C VAL A 92 -1.37 -0.70 17.90
N ASN A 93 -0.84 -0.64 19.12
CA ASN A 93 -1.64 -0.88 20.33
C ASN A 93 -2.73 0.18 20.52
N ARG A 94 -2.48 1.43 20.13
CA ARG A 94 -3.47 2.51 20.19
C ARG A 94 -4.61 2.29 19.21
N ILE A 95 -4.29 1.92 17.98
CA ILE A 95 -5.31 1.64 16.95
C ILE A 95 -6.11 0.40 17.34
N THR A 96 -5.46 -0.66 17.82
CA THR A 96 -6.13 -1.88 18.31
C THR A 96 -7.13 -1.55 19.43
N LYS A 97 -6.80 -0.66 20.37
CA LYS A 97 -7.74 -0.24 21.42
C LYS A 97 -9.00 0.43 20.85
N VAL A 98 -8.85 1.26 19.82
CA VAL A 98 -9.96 1.97 19.17
C VAL A 98 -10.80 1.05 18.28
N VAL A 99 -10.17 0.09 17.60
CA VAL A 99 -10.86 -0.92 16.79
C VAL A 99 -11.64 -1.90 17.69
N ASN A 100 -11.08 -2.32 18.82
CA ASN A 100 -11.78 -3.20 19.75
C ASN A 100 -12.97 -2.55 20.46
N SER A 101 -13.05 -1.22 20.48
CA SER A 101 -14.16 -0.46 21.07
C SER A 101 -15.18 0.04 20.05
N ASN A 102 -14.97 -0.22 18.75
CA ASN A 102 -15.82 0.30 17.68
C ASN A 102 -15.91 -0.69 16.50
N ASP A 103 -17.10 -1.25 16.29
CA ASP A 103 -17.41 -2.22 15.24
C ASP A 103 -17.28 -1.66 13.80
N LYS A 104 -17.33 -0.34 13.65
CA LYS A 104 -17.17 0.39 12.38
C LYS A 104 -15.75 0.93 12.17
N ALA A 105 -14.81 0.55 13.02
CA ALA A 105 -13.39 0.78 12.82
C ALA A 105 -12.71 -0.58 12.65
N ILE A 106 -11.94 -0.75 11.58
CA ILE A 106 -11.20 -1.99 11.34
C ILE A 106 -9.72 -1.68 11.16
N LEU A 107 -8.88 -2.67 11.48
CA LEU A 107 -7.44 -2.61 11.24
C LEU A 107 -7.04 -3.72 10.28
N ILE A 108 -6.38 -3.33 9.19
CA ILE A 108 -5.77 -4.23 8.23
C ILE A 108 -4.26 -4.00 8.24
N TYR A 109 -3.50 -5.09 8.25
CA TYR A 109 -2.04 -5.05 8.15
C TYR A 109 -1.61 -5.23 6.70
N ILE A 110 -0.87 -4.27 6.17
CA ILE A 110 -0.26 -4.37 4.83
C ILE A 110 0.98 -5.25 4.94
N LYS A 111 0.84 -6.54 4.63
CA LYS A 111 1.94 -7.49 4.70
C LYS A 111 3.00 -7.14 3.66
N GLN A 112 4.26 -7.01 4.10
CA GLN A 112 5.40 -6.57 3.28
C GLN A 112 5.30 -5.12 2.79
N GLU A 113 4.72 -4.23 3.61
CA GLU A 113 4.56 -2.80 3.30
C GLU A 113 3.72 -2.53 2.03
N LEU A 114 3.42 -1.26 1.76
CA LEU A 114 2.67 -0.85 0.58
C LEU A 114 3.34 -1.31 -0.73
N GLU A 115 4.66 -1.40 -0.80
CA GLU A 115 5.37 -1.85 -1.99
C GLU A 115 4.94 -3.23 -2.46
N SER A 116 4.49 -4.10 -1.55
CA SER A 116 3.94 -5.41 -1.92
C SER A 116 2.65 -5.30 -2.73
N TRP A 117 1.82 -4.28 -2.46
CA TRP A 117 0.61 -3.99 -3.22
C TRP A 117 0.94 -3.40 -4.58
N LEU A 118 2.01 -2.61 -4.69
CA LEU A 118 2.47 -2.11 -6.00
C LEU A 118 3.03 -3.25 -6.86
N LEU A 119 3.74 -4.20 -6.26
CA LEU A 119 4.38 -5.32 -6.96
C LEU A 119 3.42 -6.37 -7.52
N ILE A 120 2.11 -6.26 -7.27
CA ILE A 120 1.11 -7.16 -7.86
C ILE A 120 1.06 -7.02 -9.40
N ASP A 121 1.45 -5.86 -9.93
CA ASP A 121 1.52 -5.57 -11.36
C ASP A 121 2.88 -4.97 -11.75
N CYS A 122 3.83 -5.87 -12.04
CA CYS A 122 5.16 -5.51 -12.52
C CYS A 122 5.12 -4.76 -13.86
N LEU A 123 4.10 -4.98 -14.70
CA LEU A 123 4.00 -4.30 -15.99
C LEU A 123 3.54 -2.85 -15.82
N GLY A 124 2.64 -2.60 -14.86
CA GLY A 124 2.29 -1.26 -14.40
C GLY A 124 3.50 -0.48 -13.89
N ILE A 125 4.35 -1.11 -13.08
CA ILE A 125 5.62 -0.51 -12.66
C ILE A 125 6.51 -0.17 -13.86
N CYS A 126 6.62 -1.06 -14.85
CA CYS A 126 7.38 -0.76 -16.07
C CYS A 126 6.84 0.48 -16.80
N CYS A 127 5.50 0.63 -16.90
CA CYS A 127 4.88 1.79 -17.54
C CYS A 127 5.22 3.11 -16.84
N TYR A 128 5.25 3.08 -15.50
CA TYR A 128 5.69 4.22 -14.70
C TYR A 128 7.12 4.66 -15.06
N PHE A 129 8.06 3.72 -15.07
CA PHE A 129 9.47 4.00 -15.37
C PHE A 129 9.70 4.44 -16.82
N THR A 130 8.97 3.87 -17.78
CA THR A 130 9.04 4.28 -19.18
C THR A 130 8.29 5.57 -19.47
N LYS A 131 7.43 6.03 -18.54
CA LYS A 131 6.50 7.15 -18.72
C LYS A 131 5.62 6.98 -19.97
N ASP A 132 5.20 5.74 -20.23
CA ASP A 132 4.43 5.36 -21.42
C ASP A 132 3.48 4.21 -21.08
N GLU A 133 2.18 4.45 -21.16
CA GLU A 133 1.16 3.44 -20.91
C GLU A 133 1.15 2.35 -21.98
N ASN A 134 1.60 2.65 -23.20
CA ASN A 134 1.70 1.66 -24.29
C ASN A 134 2.79 0.62 -24.03
N THR A 135 3.64 0.81 -23.01
CA THR A 135 4.56 -0.23 -22.54
C THR A 135 3.83 -1.53 -22.20
N ARG A 136 2.57 -1.46 -21.77
CA ARG A 136 1.72 -2.64 -21.49
C ARG A 136 1.46 -3.54 -22.71
N ILE A 137 1.45 -2.99 -23.93
CA ILE A 137 1.18 -3.76 -25.15
C ILE A 137 2.45 -4.20 -25.89
N LYS A 138 3.62 -3.71 -25.46
CA LYS A 138 4.90 -4.05 -26.08
C LYS A 138 5.36 -5.43 -25.62
N LYS A 139 5.54 -6.34 -26.57
CA LYS A 139 5.87 -7.76 -26.32
C LYS A 139 7.12 -7.94 -25.46
N ASP A 140 8.15 -7.16 -25.71
CA ASP A 140 9.43 -7.21 -24.99
C ASP A 140 9.31 -6.77 -23.51
N TRP A 141 8.34 -5.89 -23.20
CA TRP A 141 8.02 -5.46 -21.84
C TRP A 141 7.08 -6.41 -21.13
N ILE A 142 6.13 -7.01 -21.85
CA ILE A 142 5.30 -8.11 -21.33
C ILE A 142 6.19 -9.29 -20.92
N ASP A 143 7.18 -9.66 -21.73
CA ASP A 143 8.08 -10.77 -21.43
C ASP A 143 9.04 -10.43 -20.29
N PHE A 144 9.53 -9.19 -20.25
CA PHE A 144 10.31 -8.68 -19.13
C PHE A 144 9.51 -8.70 -17.83
N SER A 145 8.27 -8.21 -17.82
CA SER A 145 7.44 -8.15 -16.62
C SER A 145 7.14 -9.57 -16.13
N LYS A 146 6.74 -10.50 -17.01
CA LYS A 146 6.50 -11.91 -16.65
C LYS A 146 7.72 -12.57 -16.00
N LYS A 147 8.92 -12.31 -16.50
CA LYS A 147 10.18 -12.84 -15.94
C LYS A 147 10.49 -12.27 -14.54
N ASN A 148 10.08 -11.05 -14.25
CA ASN A 148 10.36 -10.37 -12.99
C ASN A 148 9.18 -10.41 -12.00
N GLN A 149 7.99 -10.71 -12.48
CA GLN A 149 6.78 -10.76 -11.68
C GLN A 149 6.85 -11.90 -10.67
N ARG A 150 6.80 -11.54 -9.38
CA ARG A 150 6.64 -12.51 -8.30
C ARG A 150 5.18 -12.94 -8.21
N GLY A 151 4.95 -14.20 -7.83
CA GLY A 151 3.63 -14.79 -7.62
C GLY A 151 2.94 -14.11 -6.44
N ASN A 152 3.01 -14.75 -5.26
CA ASN A 152 2.56 -14.11 -4.01
C ASN A 152 3.58 -13.05 -3.56
N THR A 153 3.17 -11.79 -3.53
CA THR A 153 4.03 -10.64 -3.17
C THR A 153 4.30 -10.55 -1.67
N GLU A 154 3.49 -11.20 -0.84
CA GLU A 154 3.74 -11.28 0.62
C GLU A 154 4.91 -12.22 0.96
N LEU A 155 5.24 -13.12 0.05
CA LEU A 155 6.31 -14.11 0.20
C LEU A 155 7.61 -13.67 -0.46
N ILE A 156 7.76 -12.38 -0.78
CA ILE A 156 9.03 -11.85 -1.27
C ILE A 156 10.01 -11.85 -0.08
N VAL A 157 10.80 -12.92 0.00
CA VAL A 157 11.78 -13.20 1.06
C VAL A 157 13.22 -12.88 0.67
N GLU A 158 14.03 -12.76 1.72
CA GLU A 158 15.39 -12.29 1.78
C GLU A 158 16.37 -13.08 0.91
N ALA A 159 17.23 -12.37 0.17
CA ALA A 159 18.41 -12.96 -0.48
C ALA A 159 19.73 -12.37 0.03
N ILE A 160 19.71 -11.39 0.96
CA ILE A 160 20.93 -10.75 1.51
C ILE A 160 20.72 -10.41 3.00
N PRO A 161 21.73 -10.61 3.87
CA PRO A 161 21.70 -10.14 5.27
C PRO A 161 21.50 -8.63 5.37
N GLY A 162 20.54 -8.17 6.19
CA GLY A 162 20.25 -6.75 6.40
C GLY A 162 18.88 -6.25 5.89
N GLY A 163 17.95 -7.17 5.57
CA GLY A 163 16.55 -6.92 5.23
C GLY A 163 16.31 -6.91 3.72
N LYS A 164 15.35 -7.71 3.20
CA LYS A 164 14.83 -7.57 1.82
C LYS A 164 13.40 -8.10 1.65
N GLY A 165 12.43 -7.29 2.04
CA GLY A 165 11.02 -7.49 1.71
C GLY A 165 10.66 -6.99 0.30
N ALA A 166 9.38 -6.73 0.08
CA ALA A 166 8.87 -6.14 -1.15
C ALA A 166 9.54 -4.79 -1.49
N LYS A 167 9.83 -3.98 -0.46
CA LYS A 167 10.43 -2.66 -0.60
C LYS A 167 11.82 -2.66 -1.22
N GLU A 168 12.78 -3.39 -0.66
CA GLU A 168 14.11 -3.52 -1.27
C GLU A 168 14.06 -4.15 -2.65
N TYR A 169 13.12 -5.09 -2.87
CA TYR A 169 12.93 -5.66 -4.20
C TYR A 169 12.53 -4.57 -5.19
N LEU A 170 11.55 -3.73 -4.86
CA LEU A 170 11.11 -2.64 -5.74
C LEU A 170 12.22 -1.58 -5.94
N ILE A 171 12.80 -1.06 -4.85
CA ILE A 171 13.81 0.00 -4.88
C ILE A 171 15.08 -0.44 -5.61
N LYS A 172 15.65 -1.59 -5.23
CA LYS A 172 17.00 -1.97 -5.68
C LYS A 172 16.98 -2.96 -6.83
N ILE A 173 16.07 -3.94 -6.83
CA ILE A 173 16.14 -5.04 -7.80
C ILE A 173 15.34 -4.70 -9.05
N LEU A 174 14.05 -4.41 -8.91
CA LEU A 174 13.17 -4.18 -10.04
C LEU A 174 13.49 -2.85 -10.73
N SER A 175 13.65 -1.76 -9.96
CA SER A 175 14.00 -0.45 -10.53
C SER A 175 15.31 -0.50 -11.33
N ASP A 176 16.36 -1.15 -10.81
CA ASP A 176 17.65 -1.28 -11.53
C ASP A 176 17.49 -2.10 -12.82
N ARG A 177 16.74 -3.20 -12.78
CA ARG A 177 16.49 -4.04 -13.96
C ARG A 177 15.71 -3.29 -15.04
N ILE A 178 14.70 -2.51 -14.65
CA ILE A 178 13.92 -1.70 -15.60
C ILE A 178 14.81 -0.61 -16.19
N ASN A 179 15.51 0.14 -15.36
CA ASN A 179 16.41 1.20 -15.83
C ASN A 179 17.51 0.68 -16.76
N PHE A 180 18.07 -0.51 -16.48
CA PHE A 180 19.04 -1.16 -17.36
C PHE A 180 18.42 -1.56 -18.70
N LYS A 181 17.17 -2.05 -18.71
CA LYS A 181 16.45 -2.34 -19.95
C LYS A 181 16.13 -1.06 -20.75
N ILE A 182 15.79 0.05 -20.09
CA ILE A 182 15.54 1.34 -20.74
C ILE A 182 16.83 1.91 -21.34
N ASN A 183 17.94 1.88 -20.59
CA ASN A 183 19.22 2.40 -21.04
C ASN A 183 20.39 1.56 -20.48
N PRO A 184 20.91 0.60 -21.27
CA PRO A 184 21.99 -0.28 -20.85
C PRO A 184 23.31 0.42 -20.50
N ILE A 185 23.52 1.65 -21.00
CA ILE A 185 24.78 2.39 -20.88
C ILE A 185 24.88 3.14 -19.53
N LEU A 186 23.75 3.36 -18.85
CA LEU A 186 23.67 4.23 -17.65
C LEU A 186 23.99 3.55 -16.31
N SER A 187 24.72 2.43 -16.29
CA SER A 187 24.94 1.61 -15.08
C SER A 187 25.45 2.37 -13.84
N LYS A 188 26.17 3.49 -14.01
CA LYS A 188 26.66 4.35 -12.91
C LYS A 188 25.68 5.41 -12.39
N LYS A 189 24.65 5.80 -13.15
CA LYS A 189 23.63 6.80 -12.75
C LYS A 189 22.34 6.19 -12.19
N LEU A 190 22.30 4.87 -12.00
CA LEU A 190 21.09 4.12 -11.63
C LEU A 190 20.47 4.54 -10.28
N LYS A 191 21.27 5.04 -9.33
CA LYS A 191 20.76 5.45 -8.00
C LYS A 191 19.77 6.62 -8.06
N GLU A 192 19.94 7.54 -9.01
CA GLU A 192 19.08 8.73 -9.17
C GLU A 192 17.72 8.42 -9.84
N LYS A 193 17.51 7.17 -10.27
CA LYS A 193 16.30 6.74 -10.96
C LYS A 193 15.62 5.55 -10.29
N ARG A 194 15.92 5.26 -9.03
CA ARG A 194 15.22 4.20 -8.30
C ARG A 194 13.88 4.70 -7.81
N TYR A 195 12.95 3.78 -7.62
CA TYR A 195 11.71 4.06 -6.89
C TYR A 195 12.05 4.66 -5.52
N GLU A 196 11.34 5.72 -5.17
CA GLU A 196 11.28 6.28 -3.82
C GLU A 196 9.85 6.14 -3.28
N GLU A 197 9.66 6.06 -1.96
CA GLU A 197 8.31 5.96 -1.35
C GLU A 197 7.39 7.11 -1.78
N SER A 198 7.94 8.29 -2.03
CA SER A 198 7.25 9.46 -2.55
C SER A 198 6.61 9.23 -3.93
N ASP A 199 7.11 8.23 -4.69
CA ASP A 199 6.58 7.83 -5.99
C ASP A 199 5.35 6.94 -5.89
N SER A 200 5.06 6.34 -4.71
CA SER A 200 3.99 5.37 -4.52
C SER A 200 2.63 5.83 -5.09
N PRO A 201 2.20 7.11 -4.98
CA PRO A 201 0.94 7.55 -5.57
C PRO A 201 0.96 7.58 -7.09
N GLN A 202 2.13 7.86 -7.71
CA GLN A 202 2.25 7.89 -9.16
C GLN A 202 2.34 6.47 -9.72
N VAL A 203 3.09 5.58 -9.06
CA VAL A 203 3.14 4.16 -9.42
C VAL A 203 1.75 3.53 -9.36
N ALA A 204 1.00 3.79 -8.28
CA ALA A 204 -0.36 3.27 -8.08
C ALA A 204 -1.30 3.55 -9.26
N LYS A 205 -1.17 4.71 -9.92
CA LYS A 205 -1.97 5.06 -11.13
C LYS A 205 -1.75 4.09 -12.28
N TYR A 206 -0.54 3.55 -12.42
CA TYR A 206 -0.20 2.59 -13.46
C TYR A 206 -0.57 1.15 -13.09
N ILE A 207 -0.87 0.83 -11.83
CA ILE A 207 -1.20 -0.53 -11.41
C ILE A 207 -2.59 -0.93 -11.92
N GLU A 208 -2.71 -2.12 -12.52
CA GLU A 208 -3.99 -2.70 -12.90
C GLU A 208 -4.57 -3.60 -11.80
N ILE A 209 -5.86 -3.42 -11.49
CA ILE A 209 -6.61 -4.28 -10.56
C ILE A 209 -7.52 -5.21 -11.35
N ASN A 210 -7.27 -6.51 -11.21
CA ASN A 210 -8.09 -7.59 -11.74
C ASN A 210 -7.98 -8.83 -10.83
N GLN A 211 -8.70 -9.91 -11.17
CA GLN A 211 -8.67 -11.15 -10.37
C GLN A 211 -7.24 -11.68 -10.15
N GLN A 212 -6.39 -11.62 -11.18
CA GLN A 212 -5.03 -12.12 -11.08
C GLN A 212 -4.16 -11.24 -10.17
N THR A 213 -4.27 -9.92 -10.25
CA THR A 213 -3.46 -9.02 -9.42
C THR A 213 -3.89 -9.04 -7.96
N LEU A 214 -5.20 -9.11 -7.68
CA LEU A 214 -5.73 -9.28 -6.32
C LEU A 214 -5.30 -10.60 -5.68
N ALA A 215 -5.25 -11.69 -6.47
CA ALA A 215 -4.84 -13.00 -5.95
C ALA A 215 -3.36 -13.08 -5.53
N ARG A 216 -2.53 -12.10 -5.89
CA ARG A 216 -1.09 -12.07 -5.57
C ARG A 216 -0.80 -11.55 -4.16
N ASN A 217 -1.75 -10.91 -3.49
CA ASN A 217 -1.54 -10.34 -2.16
C ASN A 217 -2.77 -10.54 -1.28
N GLU A 218 -2.62 -11.25 -0.17
CA GLU A 218 -3.73 -11.61 0.72
C GLU A 218 -4.26 -10.41 1.49
N SER A 219 -3.40 -9.51 1.97
CA SER A 219 -3.78 -8.28 2.67
C SER A 219 -4.52 -7.30 1.75
N LEU A 220 -4.11 -7.21 0.48
CA LEU A 220 -4.85 -6.46 -0.54
C LEU A 220 -6.21 -7.08 -0.80
N ARG A 221 -6.27 -8.42 -0.87
CA ARG A 221 -7.53 -9.15 -1.06
C ARG A 221 -8.45 -9.02 0.15
N GLU A 222 -7.91 -9.00 1.37
CA GLU A 222 -8.65 -8.70 2.59
C GLU A 222 -9.23 -7.28 2.54
N PHE A 223 -8.40 -6.29 2.20
CA PHE A 223 -8.83 -4.91 2.01
C PHE A 223 -9.93 -4.79 0.94
N ALA A 224 -9.76 -5.48 -0.18
CA ALA A 224 -10.72 -5.47 -1.28
C ALA A 224 -12.12 -5.97 -0.90
N LYS A 225 -12.25 -6.88 0.08
CA LYS A 225 -13.56 -7.36 0.55
C LYS A 225 -14.42 -6.26 1.16
N TYR A 226 -13.79 -5.26 1.79
CA TYR A 226 -14.50 -4.11 2.36
C TYR A 226 -14.93 -3.09 1.29
N LEU A 227 -14.47 -3.26 0.05
CA LEU A 227 -14.76 -2.37 -1.08
C LEU A 227 -15.68 -3.03 -2.12
N GLN A 228 -16.13 -4.25 -1.85
CA GLN A 228 -17.17 -4.92 -2.62
C GLN A 228 -18.52 -4.48 -2.05
N ASP A 229 -19.44 -4.05 -2.91
CA ASP A 229 -20.84 -3.93 -2.50
C ASP A 229 -21.33 -5.32 -2.05
N ASN A 230 -21.89 -5.41 -0.84
CA ASN A 230 -22.57 -6.61 -0.35
C ASN A 230 -24.01 -6.66 -0.83
#